data_AF-A0A848X9R8-F1
#
_entry.id   AF-A0A848X9R8-F1
#
_cell.length_a   1.000
_cell.length_b   1.000
_cell.length_c   1.000
_cell.angle_alpha   90.00
_cell.angle_beta   90.00
_cell.angle_gamma   90.00
#
_symmetry.space_group_name_H-M   'P 1'
#
loop_
_entity.id
_entity.type
_entity.pdbx_description
1 polymer ?
#
loop_
_entity_poly.entity_id
_entity_poly.type
_entity_poly.pdbx_seq_one_letter_code
_entity_poly.pdbx_strand_id
1 'polypeptide(L)' 'MEAMSDAEVEILKALGPERKLAVMQSLIQQAFDLKEAWIGSQEPELPREEILVRVREQMAGAGT' A
#
# COMPACT_ATOMS: atom_id res chain seq x y z
N MET A 1 3.25 9.38 14.53
CA MET A 1 3.75 9.25 13.15
C MET A 1 5.14 9.84 13.17
N GLU A 2 6.18 9.01 13.22
CA GLU A 2 7.55 9.53 13.13
C GLU A 2 7.73 10.12 11.74
N ALA A 3 8.20 11.37 11.69
CA ALA A 3 8.59 11.99 10.44
C ALA A 3 9.78 11.19 9.87
N MET A 4 9.74 10.90 8.57
CA MET A 4 10.89 10.33 7.86
C MET A 4 12.14 11.16 8.18
N SER A 5 13.22 10.48 8.50
CA SER A 5 14.49 11.15 8.78
C SER A 5 14.99 11.87 7.51
N ASP A 6 15.67 12.99 7.69
CA ASP A 6 16.25 13.74 6.57
C ASP A 6 17.18 12.87 5.72
N ALA A 7 17.83 11.87 6.32
CA ALA A 7 18.67 10.89 5.63
C ALA A 7 17.87 10.01 4.65
N GLU A 8 16.68 9.54 5.03
CA GLU A 8 15.83 8.72 4.16
C GLU A 8 15.29 9.54 2.98
N VAL A 9 14.99 10.82 3.21
CA VAL A 9 14.56 11.74 2.15
C VAL A 9 15.69 11.98 1.14
N GLU A 10 16.93 12.17 1.60
CA GLU A 10 18.07 12.35 0.69
C GLU A 10 18.39 11.08 -0.11
N ILE A 11 18.25 9.89 0.51
CA ILE A 11 18.37 8.61 -0.20
C ILE A 11 17.33 8.52 -1.32
N LEU A 12 16.07 8.84 -1.03
CA LEU A 12 15.00 8.83 -2.03
C LEU A 12 15.26 9.83 -3.16
N LYS A 13 15.77 11.03 -2.85
CA LYS A 13 16.14 12.03 -3.87
C LYS A 13 17.21 11.51 -4.81
N ALA A 14 18.23 10.83 -4.27
CA ALA A 14 19.35 10.26 -5.01
C ALA A 14 18.97 9.03 -5.87
N LEU A 15 17.80 8.41 -5.65
CA LEU A 15 17.33 7.32 -6.50
C LEU A 15 17.03 7.79 -7.93
N GLY A 16 17.56 7.05 -8.91
CA GLY A 16 17.17 7.20 -10.31
C GLY A 16 15.67 6.88 -10.54
N PRO A 17 15.08 7.35 -11.65
CA PRO A 17 13.64 7.20 -11.91
C PRO A 17 13.11 5.77 -11.82
N GLU A 18 13.85 4.80 -12.35
CA GLU A 18 13.48 3.38 -12.31
C GLU A 18 13.37 2.85 -10.87
N ARG A 19 14.30 3.27 -10.01
CA ARG A 19 14.34 2.82 -8.63
C ARG A 19 13.27 3.50 -7.78
N LYS A 20 12.93 4.76 -8.08
CA LYS A 20 11.76 5.44 -7.50
C LYS A 20 10.47 4.72 -7.88
N LEU A 21 10.30 4.35 -9.15
CA LEU A 21 9.13 3.61 -9.61
C LEU A 21 9.01 2.26 -8.90
N ALA A 22 10.11 1.52 -8.77
CA ALA A 22 10.12 0.24 -8.05
C ALA A 22 9.71 0.39 -6.57
N VAL A 23 10.18 1.44 -5.89
CA VAL A 23 9.75 1.75 -4.51
C VAL A 23 8.26 2.06 -4.46
N MET A 24 7.75 2.91 -5.36
CA MET A 24 6.32 3.23 -5.39
C MET A 24 5.46 1.99 -5.65
N GLN A 25 5.86 1.12 -6.58
CA GLN A 25 5.16 -0.13 -6.85
C GLN A 25 5.13 -1.04 -5.62
N SER A 26 6.27 -1.16 -4.92
CA SER A 26 6.34 -1.93 -3.67
C SER A 26 5.42 -1.37 -2.58
N LEU A 27 5.38 -0.04 -2.42
CA LEU A 27 4.52 0.61 -1.43
C LEU A 27 3.03 0.42 -1.75
N ILE A 28 2.66 0.51 -3.02
CA ILE A 28 1.29 0.23 -3.47
C ILE A 28 0.92 -1.21 -3.14
N GLN A 29 1.79 -2.19 -3.43
CA GLN A 29 1.51 -3.60 -3.11
C GLN A 29 1.32 -3.80 -1.60
N GLN A 30 2.20 -3.24 -0.77
CA GLN A 30 2.08 -3.33 0.69
C GLN A 30 0.79 -2.71 1.22
N ALA A 31 0.32 -1.62 0.61
CA ALA A 31 -0.96 -1.02 0.99
C ALA A 31 -2.15 -1.95 0.69
N PHE A 32 -2.13 -2.65 -0.44
CA PHE A 32 -3.13 -3.67 -0.77
C PHE A 32 -3.09 -4.84 0.22
N ASP A 33 -1.90 -5.36 0.52
CA ASP A 33 -1.72 -6.48 1.44
C ASP A 33 -2.23 -6.13 2.85
N LEU A 34 -1.93 -4.91 3.32
CA LEU A 34 -2.39 -4.42 4.62
C LEU A 34 -3.92 -4.28 4.66
N LYS A 35 -4.54 -3.82 3.55
CA LYS A 35 -6.00 -3.71 3.47
C LYS A 35 -6.66 -5.10 3.43
N GLU A 36 -6.10 -6.05 2.68
CA GLU A 36 -6.56 -7.45 2.67
C GLU A 36 -6.54 -8.03 4.10
N ALA A 37 -5.42 -7.90 4.80
CA ALA A 37 -5.27 -8.37 6.17
C ALA A 37 -6.24 -7.69 7.15
N TRP A 38 -6.44 -6.37 7.01
CA TRP A 38 -7.38 -5.63 7.84
C TRP A 38 -8.82 -6.12 7.64
N ILE A 39 -9.30 -6.25 6.40
CA ILE A 39 -10.65 -6.77 6.13
C ILE A 39 -10.79 -8.20 6.65
N GLY A 40 -9.82 -9.08 6.37
CA GLY A 40 -9.84 -10.46 6.87
C GLY A 40 -9.85 -10.55 8.39
N SER A 41 -9.24 -9.58 9.09
CA SER A 41 -9.28 -9.51 10.56
C SER A 41 -10.65 -9.09 11.11
N GLN A 42 -11.41 -8.28 10.37
CA GLN A 42 -12.74 -7.81 10.75
C GLN A 42 -13.83 -8.84 10.40
N GLU A 43 -13.64 -9.57 9.30
CA GLU A 43 -14.61 -10.52 8.75
C GLU A 43 -13.93 -11.87 8.40
N PRO A 44 -13.57 -12.71 9.40
CA PRO A 44 -12.79 -13.93 9.18
C PRO A 44 -13.49 -15.00 8.33
N GLU A 45 -14.82 -14.99 8.31
CA GLU A 45 -15.65 -15.93 7.54
C GLU A 45 -15.76 -15.53 6.06
N LEU A 46 -15.31 -14.33 5.70
CA LEU A 46 -15.47 -13.80 4.36
C LEU A 46 -14.55 -14.55 3.37
N PRO A 47 -15.06 -15.02 2.23
CA PRO A 47 -14.23 -15.64 1.21
C PRO A 47 -13.15 -14.68 0.72
N ARG A 48 -11.94 -15.20 0.49
CA ARG A 48 -10.80 -14.39 0.03
C ARG A 48 -11.10 -13.60 -1.24
N GLU A 49 -11.86 -14.17 -2.17
CA GLU A 49 -12.24 -13.50 -3.41
C GLU A 49 -13.05 -12.23 -3.16
N GLU A 50 -13.98 -12.26 -2.19
CA GLU A 50 -14.78 -11.11 -1.80
C GLU A 50 -13.93 -10.05 -1.09
N ILE A 51 -12.97 -10.48 -0.25
CA ILE A 51 -11.98 -9.56 0.36
C ILE A 51 -11.24 -8.80 -0.74
N LEU A 52 -10.73 -9.49 -1.76
CA LEU A 52 -9.98 -8.87 -2.86
C LEU A 52 -10.82 -7.87 -3.67
N VAL A 53 -12.11 -8.15 -3.89
CA VAL A 53 -13.03 -7.20 -4.55
C VAL A 53 -13.16 -5.93 -3.71
N ARG A 54 -13.43 -6.06 -2.41
CA ARG A 54 -13.57 -4.91 -1.50
C ARG A 54 -12.27 -4.09 -1.38
N VAL A 55 -11.11 -4.75 -1.34
CA VAL A 55 -9.81 -4.06 -1.37
C VAL A 55 -9.73 -3.17 -2.61
N ARG A 56 -10.02 -3.71 -3.80
CA ARG A 56 -9.96 -2.93 -5.05
C ARG A 56 -10.92 -1.75 -5.05
N GLU A 57 -12.16 -1.94 -4.62
CA GLU A 57 -13.17 -0.88 -4.56
C GLU A 57 -12.74 0.26 -3.63
N GLN A 58 -12.26 -0.08 -2.42
CA GLN A 58 -11.82 0.91 -1.44
C GLN A 58 -10.56 1.65 -1.88
N MET A 59 -9.62 0.95 -2.54
CA MET A 59 -8.40 1.57 -3.05
C MET A 59 -8.65 2.43 -4.30
N ALA A 60 -9.68 2.13 -5.10
CA ALA A 60 -10.10 2.95 -6.24
C ALA A 60 -10.87 4.22 -5.83
N GLY A 61 -11.60 4.16 -4.70
CA GLY A 61 -12.41 5.27 -4.19
C GLY A 61 -11.68 6.30 -3.31
N ALA A 62 -10.45 6.03 -2.88
CA ALA A 62 -9.69 6.90 -1.97
C ALA A 62 -9.10 8.17 -2.63
N GLY A 63 -9.46 8.46 -3.89
CA GLY A 63 -8.95 9.57 -4.70
C GLY A 63 -9.93 10.72 -4.95
N THR A 64 -11.09 10.77 -4.29
CA THR A 64 -12.05 11.90 -4.37
C THR A 64 -12.06 12.74 -3.11
#